data_AF-A0A957VQY5-F1
#
_entry.id   AF-A0A957VQY5-F1
#
_cell.length_a   1.000
_cell.length_b   1.000
_cell.length_c   1.000
_cell.angle_alpha   90.00
_cell.angle_beta   90.00
_cell.angle_gamma   90.00
#
_symmetry.space_group_name_H-M   'P 1'
#
loop_
_entity.id
_entity.type
_entity.pdbx_description
1 polymer ?
#
loop_
_entity_poly.entity_id
_entity_poly.type
_entity_poly.pdbx_seq_one_letter_code
_entity_poly.pdbx_strand_id
1 'polypeptide(L)'
;MVVNRTLQIMKEGKPAFGFAAGLGSPLNAELLSRSGIDFILLDRQHGSWGDDSTIQALSAMHGNGATPMARVARNDYTLIGRLLDE
;
A
#
# COMPACT_ATOMS: atom_id res chain seq x y z
N MET A 1 -9.54 6.26 -13.78
CA MET A 1 -8.12 6.02 -13.40
C MET A 1 -7.69 7.06 -12.39
N VAL A 2 -7.20 6.64 -11.22
CA VAL A 2 -6.64 7.54 -10.20
C VAL A 2 -5.16 7.77 -10.50
N VAL A 3 -4.66 8.98 -10.27
CA VAL A 3 -3.24 9.32 -10.48
C VAL A 3 -2.40 8.74 -9.34
N ASN A 4 -1.35 7.98 -9.67
CA ASN A 4 -0.36 7.52 -8.70
C ASN A 4 0.65 8.64 -8.41
N ARG A 5 0.39 9.42 -7.35
CA ARG A 5 1.19 10.58 -6.95
C ARG A 5 2.60 10.20 -6.51
N THR A 6 2.72 9.12 -5.73
CA THR A 6 4.03 8.63 -5.27
C THR A 6 4.94 8.26 -6.43
N LEU A 7 4.41 7.60 -7.46
CA LEU A 7 5.16 7.28 -8.68
C LEU A 7 5.61 8.55 -9.42
N GLN A 8 4.80 9.61 -9.45
CA GLN A 8 5.21 10.89 -10.05
C GLN A 8 6.37 11.52 -9.29
N ILE A 9 6.28 11.61 -7.96
CA ILE A 9 7.36 12.11 -7.08
C ILE A 9 8.66 11.36 -7.36
N MET A 10 8.60 10.03 -7.37
CA MET A 10 9.77 9.18 -7.66
C MET A 10 10.34 9.41 -9.06
N LYS A 11 9.48 9.54 -10.09
CA LYS A 11 9.91 9.82 -11.48
C LYS A 11 10.52 11.20 -11.65
N GLU A 12 10.15 12.16 -10.82
CA GLU A 12 10.75 13.50 -10.77
C GLU A 12 12.11 13.51 -10.04
N GLY A 13 12.58 12.36 -9.55
CA GLY A 13 13.83 12.26 -8.79
C GLY A 13 13.73 12.82 -7.37
N LYS A 14 12.52 13.07 -6.87
CA LYS A 14 12.28 13.55 -5.51
C LYS A 14 12.15 12.37 -4.54
N PRO A 15 12.56 12.54 -3.28
CA PRO A 15 12.34 11.51 -2.27
C PRO A 15 10.83 11.38 -1.98
N ALA A 16 10.34 10.15 -1.97
CA ALA A 16 9.02 9.80 -1.45
C ALA A 16 9.19 9.08 -0.11
N PHE A 17 8.51 9.56 0.92
CA PHE A 17 8.57 9.03 2.28
C PHE A 17 7.35 8.16 2.55
N GLY A 18 7.55 7.04 3.25
CA GLY A 18 6.48 6.09 3.52
C GLY A 18 6.65 5.30 4.80
N PHE A 19 5.56 4.67 5.23
CA PHE A 19 5.54 3.73 6.34
C PHE A 19 5.44 2.30 5.85
N ALA A 20 6.19 1.39 6.49
CA ALA A 20 5.99 -0.05 6.34
C ALA A 20 5.00 -0.53 7.41
N ALA A 21 3.84 -1.02 6.98
CA ALA A 21 2.79 -1.52 7.86
C ALA A 21 2.86 -3.06 7.93
N GLY A 22 3.27 -3.60 9.08
CA GLY A 22 3.36 -5.06 9.31
C GLY A 22 2.25 -5.65 10.17
N LEU A 23 1.39 -4.80 10.78
CA LEU A 23 0.46 -5.23 11.83
C LEU A 23 -0.82 -5.93 11.32
N GLY A 24 -1.06 -5.98 10.01
CA GLY A 24 -2.28 -6.61 9.48
C GLY A 24 -3.58 -5.87 9.81
N SER A 25 -3.50 -4.58 10.17
CA SER A 25 -4.66 -3.80 10.66
C SER A 25 -5.10 -2.78 9.61
N PRO A 26 -6.27 -2.98 8.96
CA PRO A 26 -6.87 -2.01 8.05
C PRO A 26 -7.10 -0.65 8.71
N LEU A 27 -7.53 -0.63 9.98
CA LEU A 27 -7.75 0.60 10.74
C LEU A 27 -6.47 1.42 10.88
N ASN A 28 -5.34 0.79 11.20
CA ASN A 28 -4.07 1.49 11.32
C ASN A 28 -3.61 2.04 9.96
N ALA A 29 -3.79 1.26 8.89
CA ALA A 29 -3.46 1.70 7.54
C ALA A 29 -4.32 2.92 7.10
N GLU A 30 -5.62 2.90 7.38
CA GLU A 30 -6.53 4.01 7.12
C GLU A 30 -6.08 5.28 7.88
N LEU A 31 -5.87 5.17 9.19
CA LEU A 31 -5.49 6.30 10.01
C LEU A 31 -4.16 6.92 9.55
N LEU A 32 -3.15 6.08 9.32
CA LEU A 32 -1.84 6.53 8.84
C LEU A 32 -1.93 7.17 7.45
N SER A 33 -2.84 6.71 6.58
CA SER A 33 -2.96 7.25 5.22
C SER A 33 -3.46 8.71 5.17
N ARG A 34 -3.99 9.21 6.29
CA ARG A 34 -4.41 10.60 6.48
C ARG A 34 -3.30 11.51 7.04
N SER A 35 -2.13 10.96 7.37
CA SER A 35 -1.01 11.72 7.98
C SER A 35 -0.32 12.71 7.03
N GLY A 36 -0.58 12.64 5.72
CA GLY A 36 0.15 13.39 4.70
C GLY A 36 1.43 12.70 4.21
N ILE A 37 1.70 11.47 4.63
CA ILE A 37 2.78 10.64 4.10
C ILE A 37 2.53 10.28 2.63
N ASP A 38 3.60 10.08 1.83
CA ASP A 38 3.44 9.82 0.40
C ASP A 38 2.84 8.44 0.12
N PHE A 39 3.25 7.41 0.87
CA PHE A 39 2.75 6.06 0.70
C PHE A 39 2.73 5.23 1.99
N ILE A 40 1.94 4.17 1.99
CA ILE A 40 2.01 3.10 3.00
C ILE A 40 2.19 1.78 2.28
N LEU A 41 3.21 1.03 2.70
CA LEU A 41 3.52 -0.30 2.20
C LEU A 41 2.95 -1.35 3.14
N LEU A 42 1.92 -2.07 2.71
CA LEU A 42 1.43 -3.27 3.37
C LEU A 42 2.44 -4.39 3.17
N ASP A 43 3.13 -4.78 4.23
CA ASP A 43 4.15 -5.82 4.15
C ASP A 43 3.53 -7.23 4.20
N ARG A 44 3.06 -7.76 3.06
CA ARG A 44 2.49 -9.12 3.01
C ARG A 44 3.53 -10.24 2.95
N GLN A 45 4.83 -9.94 3.04
CA GLN A 45 5.86 -10.98 3.06
C GLN A 45 6.22 -11.39 4.49
N HIS A 46 6.35 -10.41 5.39
CA HIS A 46 6.74 -10.65 6.77
C HIS A 46 5.75 -10.08 7.79
N GLY A 47 4.79 -9.28 7.36
CA GLY A 47 3.70 -8.78 8.20
C GLY A 47 2.51 -9.74 8.24
N SER A 48 1.58 -9.45 9.15
CA SER A 48 0.40 -10.26 9.43
C SER A 48 -0.78 -9.94 8.50
N TRP A 49 -0.53 -9.87 7.19
CA TRP A 49 -1.57 -9.57 6.19
C TRP A 49 -2.09 -10.83 5.51
N GLY A 50 -3.41 -11.00 5.50
CA GLY A 50 -4.10 -11.95 4.63
C GLY A 50 -4.75 -11.23 3.45
N ASP A 51 -5.35 -11.98 2.53
CA ASP A 51 -6.01 -11.41 1.35
C ASP A 51 -7.15 -10.45 1.76
N ASP A 52 -8.05 -10.89 2.64
CA ASP A 52 -9.18 -10.08 3.08
C ASP A 52 -8.75 -8.79 3.80
N SER A 53 -7.75 -8.88 4.69
CA SER A 53 -7.26 -7.68 5.40
C SER A 53 -6.49 -6.75 4.47
N THR A 54 -5.84 -7.28 3.43
CA THR A 54 -5.21 -6.47 2.39
C THR A 54 -6.26 -5.68 1.61
N ILE A 55 -7.29 -6.34 1.08
CA ILE A 55 -8.37 -5.69 0.33
C ILE A 55 -9.05 -4.62 1.19
N GLN A 56 -9.36 -4.93 2.45
CA GLN A 56 -9.95 -3.98 3.39
C GLN A 56 -9.05 -2.76 3.61
N ALA A 57 -7.74 -2.95 3.80
CA ALA A 57 -6.81 -1.84 3.99
C ALA A 57 -6.66 -0.99 2.73
N LEU A 58 -6.48 -1.60 1.56
CA LEU A 58 -6.39 -0.89 0.27
C LEU A 58 -7.67 -0.06 0.02
N SER A 59 -8.83 -0.64 0.30
CA SER A 59 -10.13 0.03 0.20
C SER A 59 -10.26 1.18 1.19
N ALA A 60 -9.87 0.99 2.45
CA ALA A 60 -9.99 2.02 3.49
C ALA A 60 -9.04 3.21 3.25
N MET A 61 -7.89 2.96 2.61
CA MET A 61 -6.95 4.00 2.21
C MET A 61 -7.41 4.77 0.96
N HIS A 62 -8.39 4.26 0.20
CA HIS A 62 -8.83 4.88 -1.03
C HIS A 62 -9.33 6.32 -0.79
N GLY A 63 -8.85 7.27 -1.59
CA GLY A 63 -9.23 8.68 -1.48
C GLY A 63 -8.54 9.46 -0.36
N ASN A 64 -7.71 8.81 0.47
CA ASN A 64 -6.85 9.50 1.43
C ASN A 64 -5.58 10.07 0.75
N GLY A 65 -4.67 10.64 1.54
CA GLY A 65 -3.47 11.33 1.03
C GLY A 65 -2.35 10.40 0.57
N ALA A 66 -2.16 9.28 1.26
CA ALA A 66 -1.09 8.32 0.97
C ALA A 66 -1.46 7.33 -0.12
N THR A 67 -0.55 7.05 -1.05
CA THR A 67 -0.72 5.99 -2.06
C THR A 67 -0.66 4.61 -1.39
N PRO A 68 -1.67 3.74 -1.58
CA PRO A 68 -1.60 2.36 -1.16
C PRO A 68 -0.53 1.59 -1.95
N MET A 69 0.32 0.86 -1.25
CA MET A 69 1.34 -0.01 -1.82
C MET A 69 1.34 -1.33 -1.05
N ALA A 70 1.66 -2.44 -1.70
CA ALA A 70 1.76 -3.74 -1.04
C ALA A 70 2.96 -4.53 -1.56
N ARG A 71 3.65 -5.23 -0.65
CA ARG A 71 4.76 -6.13 -0.96
C ARG A 71 4.21 -7.55 -1.11
N VAL A 72 4.32 -8.12 -2.31
CA VAL A 72 4.05 -9.55 -2.54
C VAL A 72 5.02 -10.43 -1.76
N ALA A 73 4.57 -11.63 -1.37
CA ALA A 73 5.40 -12.57 -0.62
C ALA A 73 6.64 -13.03 -1.40
N ARG A 74 6.55 -13.12 -2.73
CA ARG A 74 7.65 -13.44 -3.65
C ARG A 74 7.43 -12.73 -4.99
N ASN A 75 8.52 -12.52 -5.74
CA ASN A 75 8.45 -12.03 -7.12
C ASN A 75 7.93 -13.14 -8.05
N ASP A 76 6.62 -13.35 -8.01
CA ASP A 76 5.89 -14.37 -8.74
C ASP A 76 4.71 -13.75 -9.48
N TYR A 77 4.54 -14.10 -10.76
CA TYR A 77 3.52 -13.50 -11.61
C TYR A 77 2.09 -13.72 -11.10
N THR A 78 1.82 -14.88 -10.50
CA THR A 78 0.48 -15.21 -9.98
C THR A 78 0.18 -14.36 -8.75
N LEU A 79 1.14 -14.23 -7.83
CA LEU A 79 0.99 -13.41 -6.63
C LEU A 79 0.86 -11.92 -6.97
N ILE A 80 1.62 -11.44 -7.96
CA ILE A 80 1.53 -10.06 -8.44
C ILE A 80 0.18 -9.81 -9.10
N GLY A 81 -0.26 -10.70 -10.00
CA GLY A 81 -1.55 -10.58 -10.68
C GLY A 81 -2.71 -10.54 -9.70
N ARG A 82 -2.75 -11.49 -8.74
CA ARG A 82 -3.80 -11.53 -7.70
C ARG A 82 -3.85 -10.24 -6.90
N LEU A 83 -2.71 -9.70 -6.45
CA LEU A 83 -2.68 -8.46 -5.67
C LEU A 83 -3.03 -7.20 -6.51
N LEU A 84 -2.89 -7.25 -7.83
CA LEU A 84 -3.38 -6.18 -8.71
C LEU A 84 -4.89 -6.23 -8.93
N ASP A 85 -5.50 -7.41 -8.79
CA ASP A 85 -6.94 -7.63 -8.91
C ASP A 85 -7.70 -7.42 -7.58
N GLU A 86 -7.03 -7.61 -6.43
CA GLU A 86 -7.51 -7.31 -5.06
C GLU A 86 -7.91 -5.83 -4.89
#